data_AF-A0A934RWH9-F1
#
_entry.id   AF-A0A934RWH9-F1
#
_cell.length_a   1.000
_cell.length_b   1.000
_cell.length_c   1.000
_cell.angle_alpha   90.00
_cell.angle_beta   90.00
_cell.angle_gamma   90.00
#
_symmetry.space_group_name_H-M   'P 1'
#
loop_
_entity.id
_entity.type
_entity.pdbx_description
1 polymer ?
#
loop_
_entity_poly.entity_id
_entity_poly.type
_entity_poly.pdbx_seq_one_letter_code
_entity_poly.pdbx_strand_id
1 'polypeptide(L)'
;MSESPDAQTVFAIHTATALGINDAKEFILNSPPLLVSRILESAEKIGRVPGQERTVENRTAILTDPIQDDESLGPVVSRILDEETTKALANGGRRLGMCHQIWNHTKRRLSDEHDIEWFSPREMNPGSCFD
;
A
#
# COMPACT_ATOMS: atom_id res chain seq x y z
N MET A 1 -5.31 -18.31 -21.22
CA MET A 1 -6.26 -18.45 -20.10
C MET A 1 -5.52 -17.93 -18.89
N SER A 2 -6.04 -16.92 -18.19
CA SER A 2 -5.41 -16.49 -16.93
C SER A 2 -5.63 -17.59 -15.91
N GLU A 3 -4.55 -18.12 -15.32
CA GLU A 3 -4.69 -19.13 -14.28
C GLU A 3 -5.40 -18.51 -13.07
N SER A 4 -6.35 -19.24 -12.50
CA SER A 4 -7.00 -18.77 -11.27
C SER A 4 -5.94 -18.68 -10.17
N PRO A 5 -5.90 -17.59 -9.38
CA PRO A 5 -5.01 -17.52 -8.23
C PRO A 5 -5.33 -18.65 -7.26
N ASP A 6 -4.29 -19.14 -6.58
CA ASP A 6 -4.42 -20.20 -5.60
C ASP A 6 -5.21 -19.72 -4.37
N ALA A 7 -5.86 -20.65 -3.68
CA ALA A 7 -6.72 -20.32 -2.56
C ALA A 7 -5.97 -19.68 -1.40
N GLN A 8 -4.70 -20.06 -1.16
CA GLN A 8 -3.92 -19.54 -0.03
C GLN A 8 -3.62 -18.06 -0.24
N THR A 9 -3.20 -17.67 -1.44
CA THR A 9 -2.96 -16.25 -1.80
C THR A 9 -4.24 -15.42 -1.69
N VAL A 10 -5.38 -15.94 -2.14
CA VAL A 10 -6.68 -15.25 -1.99
C VAL A 10 -7.02 -15.02 -0.52
N PHE A 11 -6.88 -16.03 0.34
CA PHE A 11 -7.11 -15.88 1.77
C PHE A 11 -6.12 -14.92 2.45
N ALA A 12 -4.86 -14.92 2.01
CA ALA A 12 -3.85 -14.00 2.54
C ALA A 12 -4.17 -12.55 2.19
N ILE A 13 -4.55 -12.24 0.93
CA ILE A 13 -4.97 -10.89 0.52
C ILE A 13 -6.26 -10.45 1.22
N HIS A 14 -7.26 -11.32 1.30
CA HIS A 14 -8.47 -11.08 2.09
C HIS A 14 -8.12 -10.71 3.53
N THR A 15 -7.22 -11.48 4.14
CA THR A 15 -6.78 -11.27 5.52
C THR A 15 -6.07 -9.92 5.67
N ALA A 16 -5.13 -9.61 4.77
CA ALA A 16 -4.32 -8.40 4.80
C ALA A 16 -5.14 -7.12 4.61
N THR A 17 -6.06 -7.13 3.64
CA THR A 17 -6.70 -5.92 3.09
C THR A 17 -8.16 -5.74 3.50
N ALA A 18 -8.78 -6.76 4.11
CA ALA A 18 -10.21 -6.82 4.44
C ALA A 18 -11.18 -6.77 3.23
N LEU A 19 -10.69 -6.97 2.00
CA LEU A 19 -11.54 -7.17 0.82
C LEU A 19 -12.43 -8.41 0.97
N GLY A 20 -13.59 -8.46 0.31
CA GLY A 20 -14.34 -9.72 0.18
C GLY A 20 -13.52 -10.79 -0.54
N ILE A 21 -13.81 -12.09 -0.35
CA ILE A 21 -13.05 -13.18 -1.00
C ILE A 21 -13.04 -13.05 -2.53
N ASN A 22 -14.18 -12.70 -3.13
CA ASN A 22 -14.26 -12.49 -4.57
C ASN A 22 -13.51 -11.24 -5.01
N ASP A 23 -13.60 -10.13 -4.25
CA ASP A 23 -12.88 -8.89 -4.55
C ASP A 23 -11.36 -9.09 -4.42
N ALA A 24 -10.91 -9.88 -3.43
CA ALA A 24 -9.51 -10.25 -3.29
C ALA A 24 -9.01 -11.07 -4.49
N LYS A 25 -9.83 -12.01 -4.98
CA LYS A 25 -9.53 -12.79 -6.19
C LYS A 25 -9.43 -11.89 -7.42
N GLU A 26 -10.38 -10.98 -7.61
CA GLU A 26 -10.38 -10.03 -8.72
C GLU A 26 -9.20 -9.05 -8.62
N PHE A 27 -8.89 -8.59 -7.42
CA PHE A 27 -7.73 -7.73 -7.16
C PHE A 27 -6.43 -8.41 -7.58
N ILE A 28 -6.20 -9.67 -7.21
CA ILE A 28 -5.00 -10.42 -7.60
C ILE A 28 -4.88 -10.55 -9.12
N LEU A 29 -6.00 -10.80 -9.81
CA LEU A 29 -6.01 -10.97 -11.27
C LEU A 29 -5.73 -9.68 -12.04
N ASN A 30 -6.08 -8.52 -11.47
CA ASN A 30 -6.00 -7.22 -12.15
C ASN A 30 -4.87 -6.32 -11.64
N SER A 31 -4.18 -6.70 -10.57
CA SER A 31 -3.09 -5.90 -9.98
C SER A 31 -1.72 -6.35 -10.46
N PRO A 32 -0.72 -5.45 -10.47
CA PRO A 32 0.67 -5.84 -10.69
C PRO A 32 1.10 -6.92 -9.68
N PRO A 33 1.79 -7.99 -10.09
CA PRO A 33 2.26 -9.02 -9.17
C PRO A 33 3.13 -8.47 -8.04
N LEU A 34 3.92 -7.42 -8.32
CA LEU A 34 4.73 -6.74 -7.30
C LEU A 34 3.85 -6.13 -6.21
N LEU A 35 2.74 -5.46 -6.53
CA LEU A 35 1.82 -4.90 -5.53
C LEU A 35 1.27 -6.00 -4.61
N VAL A 36 0.85 -7.13 -5.18
CA VAL A 36 0.35 -8.28 -4.39
C VAL A 36 1.42 -8.77 -3.43
N SER A 37 2.67 -8.93 -3.89
CA SER A 37 3.78 -9.34 -3.01
C SER A 37 4.07 -8.32 -1.90
N ARG A 38 4.03 -7.01 -2.19
CA ARG A 38 4.26 -5.95 -1.21
C ARG A 38 3.18 -5.92 -0.12
N ILE A 39 1.91 -6.11 -0.50
CA ILE A 39 0.81 -6.23 0.46
C ILE A 39 1.02 -7.40 1.41
N LEU A 40 1.40 -8.56 0.88
CA LEU A 40 1.64 -9.76 1.69
C LEU A 40 2.84 -9.60 2.62
N GLU A 41 3.95 -9.05 2.12
CA GLU A 41 5.14 -8.74 2.92
C GLU A 41 4.80 -7.76 4.06
N SER A 42 4.08 -6.67 3.75
CA SER A 42 3.63 -5.70 4.75
C SER A 42 2.72 -6.33 5.80
N ALA A 43 1.78 -7.17 5.36
CA ALA A 43 0.85 -7.87 6.24
C ALA A 43 1.56 -8.85 7.18
N GLU A 44 2.56 -9.57 6.68
CA GLU A 44 3.39 -10.46 7.49
C GLU A 44 4.14 -9.70 8.59
N LYS A 45 4.78 -8.58 8.24
CA LYS A 45 5.50 -7.72 9.20
C LYS A 45 4.61 -7.25 10.35
N ILE A 46 3.34 -6.95 10.08
CA ILE A 46 2.37 -6.50 11.10
C ILE A 46 1.52 -7.63 11.69
N GLY A 47 1.85 -8.91 11.42
CA GLY A 47 1.15 -10.06 11.98
C GLY A 47 -0.30 -10.22 11.51
N ARG A 48 -0.61 -9.82 10.27
CA ARG A 48 -1.90 -10.05 9.59
C ARG A 48 -1.85 -11.25 8.67
N VAL A 49 -1.57 -12.42 9.23
CA VAL A 49 -1.51 -13.69 8.47
C VAL A 49 -2.74 -14.58 8.75
N PRO A 50 -3.17 -15.41 7.79
CA PRO A 50 -4.27 -16.34 8.00
C PRO A 50 -4.04 -17.27 9.20
N GLY A 51 -5.07 -17.45 10.01
CA GLY A 51 -5.03 -18.37 11.17
C GLY A 51 -4.35 -17.83 12.43
N GLN A 52 -3.77 -16.62 12.40
CA GLN A 52 -3.29 -15.95 13.62
C GLN A 52 -4.37 -15.07 14.25
N GLU A 53 -4.40 -15.05 15.58
CA GLU A 53 -5.28 -14.15 16.33
C GLU A 53 -4.82 -12.71 16.15
N ARG A 54 -5.74 -11.85 15.68
CA ARG A 54 -5.43 -10.43 15.47
C ARG A 54 -5.58 -9.65 16.76
N THR A 55 -4.50 -9.01 17.19
CA THR A 55 -4.51 -8.00 18.25
C THR A 55 -5.30 -6.75 17.81
N VAL A 56 -5.64 -5.88 18.76
CA VAL A 56 -6.34 -4.62 18.46
C VAL A 56 -5.46 -3.74 17.58
N GLU A 57 -4.16 -3.68 17.87
CA GLU A 57 -3.14 -2.95 17.12
C GLU A 57 -3.06 -3.45 15.68
N ASN A 58 -3.01 -4.77 15.51
CA ASN A 58 -2.94 -5.37 14.18
C ASN A 58 -4.23 -5.11 13.40
N ARG A 59 -5.40 -4.92 14.02
CA ARG A 59 -6.66 -4.65 13.29
C ARG A 59 -6.75 -3.23 12.74
N THR A 60 -6.06 -2.27 13.35
CA THR A 60 -6.13 -0.85 12.96
C THR A 60 -4.92 -0.36 12.19
N ALA A 61 -3.81 -1.11 12.19
CA ALA A 61 -2.62 -0.78 11.42
C ALA A 61 -2.91 -0.61 9.91
N ILE A 62 -2.28 0.36 9.26
CA ILE A 62 -2.36 0.55 7.80
C ILE A 62 -1.15 -0.15 7.18
N LEU A 63 -1.36 -0.87 6.07
CA LEU A 63 -0.25 -1.47 5.32
C LEU A 63 0.56 -0.36 4.66
N THR A 64 1.87 -0.34 4.92
CA THR A 64 2.85 0.52 4.26
C THR A 64 3.64 -0.30 3.25
N ASP A 65 4.03 0.31 2.12
CA ASP A 65 4.95 -0.33 1.18
C ASP A 65 6.28 -0.64 1.91
N PRO A 66 6.71 -1.92 1.98
CA PRO A 66 7.93 -2.35 2.65
C PRO A 66 9.21 -1.61 2.24
N ILE A 67 9.28 -1.00 1.05
CA ILE A 67 10.46 -0.21 0.66
C ILE A 67 10.66 1.03 1.53
N GLN A 68 9.64 1.47 2.28
CA GLN A 68 9.78 2.55 3.24
C GLN A 68 10.66 2.17 4.43
N ASP A 69 10.76 0.87 4.73
CA ASP A 69 11.65 0.36 5.78
C ASP A 69 13.04 -0.03 5.24
N ASP A 70 13.25 0.08 3.93
CA ASP A 70 14.53 -0.24 3.31
C ASP A 70 15.59 0.79 3.74
N GLU A 71 16.77 0.32 4.15
CA GLU A 71 17.83 1.19 4.66
C GLU A 71 18.33 2.20 3.62
N SER A 72 18.29 1.84 2.34
CA SER A 72 18.76 2.66 1.23
C SER A 72 17.66 3.50 0.58
N LEU A 73 16.47 2.90 0.37
CA LEU A 73 15.36 3.53 -0.35
C LEU A 73 14.42 4.29 0.60
N GLY A 74 14.24 3.81 1.83
CA GLY A 74 13.36 4.42 2.83
C GLY A 74 13.63 5.91 3.06
N PRO A 75 14.90 6.35 3.24
CA PRO A 75 15.23 7.77 3.35
C PRO A 75 14.85 8.59 2.11
N VAL A 76 14.94 8.00 0.91
CA VAL A 76 14.55 8.68 -0.34
C VAL A 76 13.03 8.84 -0.40
N VAL A 77 12.29 7.77 -0.12
CA VAL A 77 10.81 7.79 -0.09
C VAL A 77 10.30 8.80 0.93
N SER A 78 10.84 8.77 2.15
CA SER A 78 10.48 9.69 3.23
C SER A 78 10.72 11.15 2.85
N ARG A 79 11.91 11.46 2.31
CA ARG A 79 12.24 12.83 1.86
C ARG A 79 11.27 13.34 0.80
N ILE A 80 10.95 12.52 -0.22
CA ILE A 80 10.04 12.94 -1.30
C ILE A 80 8.61 13.13 -0.77
N LEU A 81 8.13 12.25 0.12
CA LEU A 81 6.83 12.41 0.78
C LEU A 81 6.75 13.71 1.58
N ASP A 82 7.78 14.04 2.35
CA ASP A 82 7.84 15.27 3.15
C ASP A 82 7.86 16.53 2.27
N GLU A 83 8.64 16.50 1.19
CA GLU A 83 8.68 17.59 0.20
C GLU A 83 7.29 17.82 -0.45
N GLU A 84 6.62 16.77 -0.91
CA GLU A 84 5.29 16.89 -1.53
C GLU A 84 4.22 17.29 -0.52
N THR A 85 4.30 16.80 0.72
CA THR A 85 3.41 17.21 1.80
C THR A 85 3.58 18.71 2.11
N THR A 86 4.83 19.18 2.20
CA THR A 86 5.14 20.59 2.47
C THR A 86 4.65 21.49 1.35
N LYS A 87 4.91 21.12 0.08
CA LYS A 87 4.42 21.85 -1.10
C LYS A 87 2.90 21.92 -1.12
N ALA A 88 2.22 20.81 -0.86
CA ALA A 88 0.78 20.75 -0.87
C ALA A 88 0.19 21.66 0.23
N LEU A 89 0.74 21.62 1.45
CA LEU A 89 0.29 22.45 2.57
C LEU A 89 0.50 23.95 2.30
N ALA A 90 1.61 24.33 1.66
CA ALA A 90 1.90 25.70 1.27
C ALA A 90 0.90 26.26 0.22
N ASN A 91 0.34 25.40 -0.64
CA ASN A 91 -0.51 25.80 -1.77
C ASN A 91 -2.00 25.95 -1.47
N GLY A 92 -2.44 25.84 -0.20
CA GLY A 92 -3.84 26.09 0.13
C GLY A 92 -4.42 25.39 1.36
N GLY A 93 -3.57 24.95 2.30
CA GLY A 93 -4.00 24.29 3.53
C GLY A 93 -4.59 22.88 3.32
N ARG A 94 -5.01 22.24 4.41
CA ARG A 94 -5.61 20.89 4.35
C ARG A 94 -6.97 20.92 3.65
N ARG A 95 -7.15 20.07 2.64
CA ARG A 95 -8.40 19.90 1.88
C ARG A 95 -8.72 18.41 1.75
N LEU A 96 -9.99 18.09 1.55
CA LEU A 96 -10.43 16.72 1.26
C LEU A 96 -9.72 16.20 -0.01
N GLY A 97 -9.25 14.97 0.06
CA GLY A 97 -8.57 14.25 -1.01
C GLY A 97 -7.11 14.68 -1.25
N MET A 98 -6.57 15.54 -0.40
CA MET A 98 -5.19 16.04 -0.55
C MET A 98 -4.14 14.94 -0.39
N CYS A 99 -4.41 13.92 0.42
CA CYS A 99 -3.51 12.77 0.57
C CYS A 99 -3.29 12.07 -0.78
N HIS A 100 -4.33 11.90 -1.59
CA HIS A 100 -4.23 11.27 -2.92
C HIS A 100 -3.35 12.09 -3.87
N GLN A 101 -3.42 13.42 -3.80
CA GLN A 101 -2.57 14.29 -4.60
C GLN A 101 -1.10 14.13 -4.19
N ILE A 102 -0.82 14.19 -2.89
CA ILE A 102 0.53 13.99 -2.34
C ILE A 102 1.09 12.64 -2.80
N TRP A 103 0.32 11.56 -2.67
CA TRP A 103 0.76 10.22 -3.06
C TRP A 103 1.01 10.10 -4.57
N ASN A 104 0.13 10.65 -5.41
CA ASN A 104 0.31 10.62 -6.86
C ASN A 104 1.56 11.38 -7.29
N HIS A 105 1.83 12.54 -6.69
CA HIS A 105 3.04 13.32 -6.97
C HIS A 105 4.29 12.61 -6.46
N THR A 106 4.24 12.05 -5.25
CA THR A 106 5.34 11.27 -4.66
C THR A 106 5.69 10.09 -5.56
N LYS A 107 4.70 9.28 -5.94
CA LYS A 107 4.87 8.11 -6.80
C LYS A 107 5.51 8.49 -8.14
N ARG A 108 5.03 9.56 -8.78
CA ARG A 108 5.62 10.07 -10.02
C ARG A 108 7.08 10.46 -9.84
N ARG A 109 7.41 11.24 -8.80
CA ARG A 109 8.79 11.67 -8.54
C ARG A 109 9.72 10.50 -8.23
N LEU A 110 9.27 9.54 -7.44
CA LEU A 110 10.05 8.33 -7.14
C LEU A 110 10.36 7.54 -8.41
N SER A 111 9.39 7.38 -9.31
CA SER A 111 9.60 6.72 -10.60
C SER A 111 10.54 7.53 -11.51
N ASP A 112 10.25 8.82 -11.72
CA ASP A 112 10.93 9.65 -12.72
C ASP A 112 12.36 10.03 -12.31
N GLU A 113 12.59 10.33 -11.02
CA GLU A 113 13.87 10.85 -10.52
C GLU A 113 14.78 9.74 -9.98
N HIS A 114 14.22 8.61 -9.55
CA HIS A 114 14.93 7.59 -8.78
C HIS A 114 14.75 6.15 -9.28
N ASP A 115 13.90 5.90 -10.29
CA ASP A 115 13.55 4.55 -10.76
C ASP A 115 13.00 3.65 -9.63
N ILE A 116 12.28 4.26 -8.68
CA ILE A 116 11.68 3.57 -7.53
C ILE A 116 10.18 3.36 -7.80
N GLU A 117 9.77 2.10 -7.92
CA GLU A 117 8.36 1.72 -7.92
C GLU A 117 7.83 1.65 -6.50
N TRP A 118 7.04 2.67 -6.12
CA TRP A 118 6.39 2.78 -4.80
C TRP A 118 4.87 2.67 -4.92
N PHE A 119 4.26 1.95 -3.97
CA PHE A 119 2.81 1.83 -3.84
C PHE A 119 2.28 2.70 -2.71
N SER A 120 1.29 3.51 -3.03
CA SER A 120 0.65 4.41 -2.07
C SER A 120 -0.17 3.65 -1.01
N PRO A 121 -0.50 4.28 0.13
CA PRO A 121 -1.40 3.69 1.12
C PRO A 121 -2.73 3.23 0.53
N ARG A 122 -3.29 3.95 -0.46
CA ARG A 122 -4.51 3.53 -1.17
C ARG A 122 -4.34 2.22 -1.94
N GLU A 123 -3.22 2.06 -2.64
CA GLU A 123 -2.94 0.85 -3.42
C GLU A 123 -2.65 -0.34 -2.51
N MET A 124 -1.94 -0.10 -1.41
CA MET A 124 -1.61 -1.12 -0.40
C MET A 124 -2.83 -1.56 0.43
N ASN A 125 -3.88 -0.73 0.52
CA ASN A 125 -5.06 -0.97 1.35
C ASN A 125 -6.35 -0.81 0.52
N PRO A 126 -6.59 -1.68 -0.48
CA PRO A 126 -7.73 -1.53 -1.40
C PRO A 126 -9.10 -1.63 -0.73
N GLY A 127 -9.20 -2.25 0.45
CA GLY A 127 -10.42 -2.28 1.26
C GLY A 127 -10.64 -1.05 2.15
N SER A 128 -9.75 -0.05 2.11
CA SER A 128 -9.80 1.15 2.94
C SER A 128 -10.16 2.40 2.14
N CYS A 129 -10.81 3.35 2.82
CA CYS A 129 -11.08 4.69 2.29
C CYS A 129 -10.14 5.70 2.95
N PHE A 130 -9.59 6.61 2.14
CA PHE A 130 -8.66 7.65 2.58
C PHE A 130 -9.16 9.01 2.08
N ASP A 131 -8.91 10.06 2.85
CA ASP A 131 -9.31 11.44 2.55
C ASP A 131 -8.25 12.43 3.04
#